data_AF-A0A8K0H142-F1
#
_entry.id   AF-A0A8K0H142-F1
#
_cell.length_a   1.000
_cell.length_b   1.000
_cell.length_c   1.000
_cell.angle_alpha   90.00
_cell.angle_beta   90.00
_cell.angle_gamma   90.00
#
_symmetry.space_group_name_H-M   'P 1'
#
loop_
_entity.id
_entity.type
_entity.pdbx_description
1 polymer ?
#
loop_
_entity_poly.entity_id
_entity_poly.type
_entity_poly.pdbx_seq_one_letter_code
_entity_poly.pdbx_strand_id
1 'polypeptide(L)'
;MEGVCPIDQRFASEISALVTPPSPLQVQEYFDELLSTRQCCSMKVKQNGEFGKCVYAESNFTEGQLVLKDQFQQSSNKIDCLVCSFCFRFIGYIELQIGRKLYLQELGVSKGCCGTDSFDEEEDSFVENGDSSNPCASSSANDRVSLLREMVESLMNGGLQLSYSYKFSLPPAIPCPGGCGEAYYCNKLCAEADWEMFDSLLCTGERSESLSKEALLEFIKHANETNDIFLLAAKAISFTILRYRKLKATQLGKKDKTPNVSRCTDLSLLFEAWKPISMGHKRRWWDCIALPVDVKSFDEAAFRRQIKALAFTSLQLLKAAIFDKECEPLFSLNIYGHLIGMFELNNLDLVVASPVEDYFLYIDDLPYPQKDRDDQATIIALKPICKGEEVVYLDNL
;
A
#
# COMPACT_ATOMS: atom_id res chain seq x y z
N MET A 1 -25.19 0.28 22.40
CA MET A 1 -24.74 -0.82 23.28
C MET A 1 -23.33 -1.17 22.86
N GLU A 2 -22.36 -1.11 23.77
CA GLU A 2 -21.00 -1.59 23.49
C GLU A 2 -21.05 -3.10 23.30
N GLY A 3 -21.08 -3.53 22.04
CA GLY A 3 -20.93 -4.95 21.70
C GLY A 3 -19.49 -5.34 22.01
N VAL A 4 -19.25 -5.96 23.15
CA VAL A 4 -17.96 -6.62 23.39
C VAL A 4 -17.84 -7.72 22.35
N CYS A 5 -16.74 -7.72 21.58
CA CYS A 5 -16.51 -8.76 20.58
C CYS A 5 -16.53 -10.13 21.29
N PRO A 6 -17.41 -11.07 20.89
CA PRO A 6 -17.52 -12.37 21.58
C PRO A 6 -16.21 -13.16 21.59
N ILE A 7 -15.38 -12.98 20.56
CA ILE A 7 -14.05 -13.61 20.44
C ILE A 7 -13.11 -13.08 21.53
N ASP A 8 -13.17 -11.79 21.85
CA ASP A 8 -12.33 -11.17 22.89
C ASP A 8 -12.57 -11.78 24.27
N GLN A 9 -13.83 -12.12 24.58
CA GLN A 9 -14.19 -12.78 25.83
C GLN A 9 -13.77 -14.25 25.83
N ARG A 10 -13.99 -14.96 24.71
CA ARG A 10 -13.76 -16.40 24.61
C ARG A 10 -12.29 -16.80 24.61
N PHE A 11 -11.42 -15.97 24.02
CA PHE A 11 -9.99 -16.25 23.83
C PHE A 11 -9.10 -15.24 24.55
N ALA A 12 -9.55 -14.70 25.69
CA ALA A 12 -8.86 -13.62 26.39
C ALA A 12 -7.38 -13.94 26.67
N SER A 13 -7.06 -15.17 27.07
CA SER A 13 -5.69 -15.63 27.34
C SER A 13 -4.82 -15.68 26.08
N GLU A 14 -5.33 -16.24 25.00
CA GLU A 14 -4.64 -16.43 23.73
C GLU A 14 -4.40 -15.08 23.05
N ILE A 15 -5.41 -14.21 23.07
CA ILE A 15 -5.33 -12.84 22.56
C ILE A 15 -4.28 -12.07 23.36
N SER A 16 -4.30 -12.16 24.70
CA SER A 16 -3.29 -11.52 25.55
C SER A 16 -1.88 -11.98 25.18
N ALA A 17 -1.67 -13.27 24.94
CA ALA A 17 -0.37 -13.80 24.53
C ALA A 17 0.06 -13.30 23.14
N LEU A 18 -0.85 -13.22 22.16
CA LEU A 18 -0.55 -12.75 20.79
C LEU A 18 -0.19 -11.25 20.75
N VAL A 19 -0.83 -10.43 21.59
CA VAL A 19 -0.55 -8.99 21.63
C VAL A 19 0.64 -8.62 22.51
N THR A 20 1.03 -9.50 23.44
CA THR A 20 2.18 -9.26 24.33
C THR A 20 3.47 -9.09 23.51
N PRO A 21 4.24 -8.02 23.72
CA PRO A 21 5.52 -7.83 23.05
C PRO A 21 6.51 -8.97 23.37
N PRO A 22 7.27 -9.46 22.39
CA PRO A 22 8.34 -10.43 22.64
C PRO A 22 9.40 -9.86 23.59
N SER A 23 10.08 -10.74 24.32
CA SER A 23 11.22 -10.33 25.16
C SER A 23 12.37 -9.77 24.30
N PRO A 24 13.24 -8.90 24.85
CA PRO A 24 14.38 -8.37 24.11
C PRO A 24 15.28 -9.45 23.49
N LEU A 25 15.43 -10.60 24.16
CA LEU A 25 16.18 -11.74 23.65
C LEU A 25 15.52 -12.35 22.40
N GLN A 26 14.21 -12.59 22.44
CA GLN A 26 13.47 -13.13 21.30
C GLN A 26 13.48 -12.18 20.09
N VAL A 27 13.43 -10.87 20.36
CA VAL A 27 13.58 -9.84 19.31
C VAL A 27 14.97 -9.93 18.68
N GLN A 28 16.02 -10.03 19.49
CA GLN A 28 17.40 -10.14 18.99
C GLN A 28 17.60 -11.40 18.14
N GLU A 29 17.17 -12.56 18.64
CA GLU A 29 17.26 -13.84 17.93
C GLU A 29 16.54 -13.80 16.58
N TYR A 30 15.34 -13.21 16.54
CA TYR A 30 14.58 -13.07 15.31
C TYR A 30 15.30 -12.23 14.26
N PHE A 31 15.83 -11.06 14.64
CA PHE A 31 16.52 -10.19 13.68
C PHE A 31 17.88 -10.75 13.26
N ASP A 32 18.60 -11.43 14.16
CA ASP A 32 19.85 -12.11 13.81
C ASP A 32 19.58 -13.24 12.79
N GLU A 33 18.51 -14.03 12.97
CA GLU A 33 18.06 -15.05 12.01
C GLU A 33 17.62 -14.44 10.67
N LEU A 34 16.86 -13.34 10.71
CA LEU A 34 16.37 -12.65 9.52
C LEU A 34 17.53 -12.09 8.68
N LEU A 35 18.49 -11.42 9.32
CA LEU A 35 19.65 -10.84 8.66
C LEU A 35 20.56 -11.92 8.07
N SER A 36 20.77 -13.02 8.81
CA SER A 36 21.51 -14.20 8.33
C SER A 36 20.86 -14.81 7.08
N THR A 37 19.54 -15.00 7.11
CA THR A 37 18.77 -15.57 5.98
C THR A 37 18.81 -14.65 4.74
N ARG A 38 18.85 -13.33 4.95
CA ARG A 38 18.97 -12.33 3.89
C ARG A 38 20.42 -12.04 3.47
N GLN A 39 21.40 -12.74 4.05
CA GLN A 39 22.84 -12.53 3.81
C GLN A 39 23.30 -11.08 4.05
N CYS A 40 22.64 -10.40 5.00
CA CYS A 40 22.96 -9.02 5.38
C CYS A 40 23.89 -9.04 6.60
N CYS A 41 25.20 -9.10 6.35
CA CYS A 41 26.21 -9.24 7.41
C CYS A 41 26.78 -7.90 7.92
N SER A 42 26.46 -6.79 7.27
CA SER A 42 27.02 -5.47 7.57
C SER A 42 26.23 -4.69 8.62
N MET A 43 25.10 -5.23 9.09
CA MET A 43 24.15 -4.55 9.97
C MET A 43 23.71 -5.47 11.10
N LYS A 44 23.28 -4.87 12.20
CA LYS A 44 22.67 -5.58 13.34
C LYS A 44 21.53 -4.76 13.93
N VAL A 45 20.44 -5.42 14.30
CA VAL A 45 19.35 -4.78 15.05
C VAL A 45 19.60 -5.03 16.54
N LYS A 46 19.55 -3.99 17.38
CA LYS A 46 19.66 -4.12 18.85
C LYS A 46 18.62 -3.25 19.53
N GLN A 47 18.15 -3.67 20.69
CA GLN A 47 17.33 -2.83 21.57
C GLN A 47 18.20 -1.76 22.23
N ASN A 48 17.72 -0.52 22.20
CA ASN A 48 18.24 0.63 22.90
C ASN A 48 17.18 1.07 23.93
N GLY A 49 17.57 1.24 25.19
CA GLY A 49 16.61 1.53 26.27
C GLY A 49 15.85 2.85 26.08
N GLU A 50 16.43 3.83 25.40
CA GLU A 50 15.85 5.15 25.19
C GLU A 50 15.05 5.23 23.88
N PHE A 51 15.58 4.64 22.81
CA PHE A 51 15.04 4.79 21.45
C PHE A 51 14.32 3.53 20.90
N GLY A 52 14.21 2.47 21.71
CA GLY A 52 13.65 1.20 21.26
C GLY A 52 14.59 0.47 20.30
N LYS A 53 14.05 -0.17 19.25
CA LYS A 53 14.86 -0.96 18.31
C LYS A 53 15.64 -0.03 17.38
N CYS A 54 16.96 -0.21 17.34
CA CYS A 54 17.86 0.55 16.49
C CYS A 54 18.66 -0.38 15.57
N VAL A 55 19.07 0.16 14.43
CA VAL A 55 19.93 -0.50 13.46
C VAL A 55 21.35 0.03 13.62
N TYR A 56 22.32 -0.88 13.70
CA TYR A 56 23.75 -0.59 13.91
C TYR A 56 24.58 -1.14 12.77
N ALA A 57 25.64 -0.43 12.39
CA ALA A 57 26.65 -0.94 11.48
C ALA A 57 27.52 -1.98 12.20
N GLU A 58 27.77 -3.12 11.55
CA GLU A 58 28.71 -4.16 12.00
C GLU A 58 30.03 -4.09 11.18
N SER A 59 30.05 -3.33 10.08
CA SER A 59 31.24 -3.03 9.28
C SER A 59 31.24 -1.58 8.82
N ASN A 60 32.40 -1.08 8.39
CA ASN A 60 32.51 0.26 7.83
C ASN A 60 31.81 0.34 6.45
N PHE A 61 31.17 1.46 6.18
CA PHE A 61 30.59 1.79 4.88
C PHE A 61 31.36 2.92 4.20
N THR A 62 31.33 2.93 2.88
CA THR A 62 31.84 4.04 2.05
C THR A 62 30.69 4.95 1.61
N GLU A 63 31.00 6.21 1.30
CA GLU A 63 30.01 7.15 0.80
C GLU A 63 29.37 6.64 -0.50
N GLY A 64 28.03 6.72 -0.59
CA GLY A 64 27.26 6.20 -1.72
C GLY A 64 27.06 4.67 -1.73
N GLN A 65 27.60 3.94 -0.75
CA GLN A 65 27.38 2.50 -0.65
C GLN A 65 25.92 2.20 -0.28
N LEU A 66 25.28 1.32 -1.06
CA LEU A 66 23.97 0.78 -0.73
C LEU A 66 24.07 -0.11 0.51
N VAL A 67 23.49 0.35 1.63
CA VAL A 67 23.50 -0.37 2.91
C VAL A 67 22.30 -1.30 3.04
N LEU A 68 21.12 -0.81 2.70
CA LEU A 68 19.85 -1.55 2.73
C LEU A 68 19.01 -1.09 1.55
N LYS A 69 18.41 -2.04 0.83
CA LYS A 69 17.35 -1.78 -0.13
C LYS A 69 16.10 -2.46 0.36
N ASP A 70 15.11 -1.66 0.71
CA ASP A 70 13.78 -2.16 1.05
C ASP A 70 12.78 -1.85 -0.06
N GLN A 71 11.64 -2.54 -0.03
CA GLN A 71 10.61 -2.46 -1.06
C GLN A 71 9.25 -2.27 -0.39
N PHE A 72 9.10 -1.16 0.32
CA PHE A 72 7.86 -0.76 0.97
C PHE A 72 7.22 0.41 0.22
N GLN A 73 5.96 0.25 -0.15
CA GLN A 73 5.14 1.32 -0.72
C GLN A 73 3.69 1.08 -0.27
N GLN A 74 2.94 2.16 -0.07
CA GLN A 74 1.51 2.05 0.26
C GLN A 74 0.70 1.61 -0.98
N SER A 75 -0.41 0.90 -0.75
CA SER A 75 -1.31 0.47 -1.82
C SER A 75 -2.02 1.62 -2.53
N SER A 76 -2.20 2.75 -1.84
CA SER A 76 -2.73 4.00 -2.40
C SER A 76 -1.91 4.48 -3.60
N ASN A 77 -0.59 4.33 -3.57
CA ASN A 77 0.31 4.69 -4.66
C ASN A 77 0.04 3.91 -5.96
N LYS A 78 -0.70 2.79 -5.93
CA LYS A 78 -1.10 2.04 -7.14
C LYS A 78 -2.01 2.85 -8.08
N ILE A 79 -2.62 3.92 -7.58
CA ILE A 79 -3.36 4.89 -8.39
C ILE A 79 -2.36 5.66 -9.26
N ASP A 80 -1.27 6.16 -8.68
CA ASP A 80 -0.33 7.04 -9.40
C ASP A 80 0.75 6.28 -10.17
N CYS A 81 1.00 5.01 -9.83
CA CYS A 81 1.99 4.18 -10.52
C CYS A 81 1.53 2.72 -10.69
N LEU A 82 1.84 2.15 -11.86
CA LEU A 82 1.65 0.72 -12.08
C LEU A 82 2.86 -0.06 -11.56
N VAL A 83 2.69 -0.70 -10.42
CA VAL A 83 3.75 -1.45 -9.73
C VAL A 83 3.37 -2.90 -9.51
N CYS A 84 4.37 -3.74 -9.29
CA CYS A 84 4.17 -5.11 -8.84
C CYS A 84 3.46 -5.13 -7.48
N SER A 85 2.34 -5.84 -7.37
CA SER A 85 1.55 -5.95 -6.13
C SER A 85 2.29 -6.59 -4.95
N PHE A 86 3.40 -7.29 -5.21
CA PHE A 86 4.23 -7.95 -4.21
C PHE A 86 5.45 -7.12 -3.80
N CYS A 87 6.25 -6.68 -4.78
CA CYS A 87 7.57 -6.11 -4.56
C CYS A 87 7.65 -4.61 -4.88
N PHE A 88 6.53 -4.00 -5.27
CA PHE A 88 6.36 -2.57 -5.56
C PHE A 88 7.30 -1.99 -6.64
N ARG A 89 8.05 -2.82 -7.35
CA ARG A 89 8.81 -2.41 -8.52
C ARG A 89 7.86 -1.95 -9.63
N PHE A 90 8.14 -0.81 -10.26
CA PHE A 90 7.48 -0.37 -11.49
C PHE A 90 7.51 -1.46 -12.57
N ILE A 91 6.41 -1.64 -13.29
CA ILE A 91 6.23 -2.65 -14.36
C ILE A 91 5.61 -2.02 -15.61
N GLY A 92 5.66 -2.72 -16.74
CA GLY A 92 5.17 -2.22 -18.02
C GLY A 92 6.25 -1.47 -18.78
N TYR A 93 5.98 -0.22 -19.15
CA TYR A 93 6.87 0.67 -19.90
C TYR A 93 6.52 2.13 -19.58
N ILE A 94 7.41 3.06 -19.92
CA ILE A 94 7.30 4.48 -19.52
C ILE A 94 5.98 5.09 -20.02
N GLU A 95 5.63 4.81 -21.27
CA GLU A 95 4.42 5.30 -21.91
C GLU A 95 3.16 4.81 -21.18
N LEU A 96 3.13 3.54 -20.76
CA LEU A 96 2.03 3.00 -19.97
C LEU A 96 1.90 3.69 -18.60
N GLN A 97 3.01 3.99 -17.93
CA GLN A 97 3.00 4.71 -16.65
C GLN A 97 2.41 6.10 -16.82
N ILE A 98 2.89 6.86 -17.81
CA ILE A 98 2.41 8.20 -18.13
C ILE A 98 0.93 8.16 -18.52
N GLY A 99 0.56 7.28 -19.46
CA GLY A 99 -0.82 7.15 -19.94
C GLY A 99 -1.80 6.80 -18.82
N ARG A 100 -1.45 5.88 -17.92
CA ARG A 100 -2.29 5.54 -16.77
C ARG A 100 -2.46 6.70 -15.79
N LYS A 101 -1.38 7.42 -15.48
CA LYS A 101 -1.44 8.59 -14.60
C LYS A 101 -2.39 9.65 -15.17
N LEU A 102 -2.24 9.98 -16.45
CA LEU A 102 -3.11 10.94 -17.15
C LEU A 102 -4.57 10.49 -17.16
N TYR A 103 -4.82 9.21 -17.48
CA TYR A 103 -6.17 8.65 -17.48
C TYR A 103 -6.85 8.77 -16.12
N LEU A 104 -6.13 8.52 -15.02
CA LEU A 104 -6.67 8.59 -13.67
C LEU A 104 -6.83 10.03 -13.17
N GLN A 105 -5.98 10.96 -13.61
CA GLN A 105 -6.16 12.40 -13.38
C GLN A 105 -7.43 12.91 -14.09
N GLU A 106 -7.69 12.49 -15.34
CA GLU A 106 -8.92 12.85 -16.05
C GLU A 106 -10.19 12.35 -15.36
N LEU A 107 -10.13 11.18 -14.73
CA LEU A 107 -11.25 10.64 -13.95
C LEU A 107 -11.42 11.28 -12.57
N GLY A 108 -10.52 12.20 -12.17
CA GLY A 108 -10.51 12.79 -10.83
C GLY A 108 -10.16 11.79 -9.72
N VAL A 109 -9.53 10.66 -10.07
CA VAL A 109 -9.15 9.58 -9.15
C VAL A 109 -7.76 9.82 -8.57
N SER A 110 -6.86 10.44 -9.35
CA SER A 110 -5.59 10.98 -8.85
C SER A 110 -5.82 12.43 -8.41
N LYS A 111 -5.53 12.75 -7.14
CA LYS A 111 -5.56 14.14 -6.66
C LYS A 111 -4.35 14.87 -7.24
N GLY A 112 -4.56 15.55 -8.36
CA GLY A 112 -3.65 16.61 -8.77
C GLY A 112 -3.70 17.71 -7.73
N CYS A 113 -2.59 18.02 -7.08
CA CYS A 113 -2.46 19.19 -6.21
C CYS A 113 -2.36 20.43 -7.12
N CYS A 114 -3.47 20.80 -7.75
CA CYS A 114 -3.65 22.14 -8.27
C CYS A 114 -3.83 23.07 -7.07
N GLY A 115 -2.70 23.51 -6.49
CA GLY A 115 -2.66 24.77 -5.79
C GLY A 115 -3.20 25.82 -6.75
N THR A 116 -4.44 26.23 -6.52
CA THR A 116 -4.94 27.45 -7.13
C THR A 116 -4.21 28.55 -6.40
N ASP A 117 -3.08 28.98 -6.98
CA ASP A 117 -2.50 30.28 -6.64
C ASP A 117 -3.62 31.29 -6.90
N SER A 118 -4.27 31.64 -5.80
CA SER A 118 -5.19 32.74 -5.69
C SER A 118 -4.33 33.98 -5.88
N PHE A 119 -4.14 34.36 -7.14
CA PHE A 119 -3.90 35.74 -7.47
C PHE A 119 -5.20 36.48 -7.14
N ASP A 120 -5.30 36.89 -5.87
CA ASP A 120 -6.18 37.96 -5.43
C ASP A 120 -5.72 39.24 -6.16
N GLU A 121 -6.22 39.42 -7.38
CA GLU A 121 -6.35 40.77 -7.93
C GLU A 121 -7.70 41.30 -7.45
N GLU A 122 -7.64 42.07 -6.36
CA GLU A 122 -8.68 43.01 -6.01
C GLU A 122 -8.92 43.94 -7.20
N GLU A 123 -10.09 43.87 -7.84
CA GLU A 123 -10.54 45.01 -8.65
C GLU A 123 -12.03 45.29 -8.44
N ASP A 124 -12.24 46.54 -8.00
CA ASP A 124 -13.48 47.17 -7.63
C ASP A 124 -14.55 47.10 -8.74
N SER A 125 -15.77 46.83 -8.30
CA SER A 125 -16.97 46.96 -9.11
C SER A 125 -17.24 48.41 -9.51
N PHE A 126 -17.10 48.73 -10.79
CA PHE A 126 -17.86 49.82 -11.42
C PHE A 126 -18.56 49.33 -12.69
N VAL A 127 -19.87 49.56 -12.71
CA VAL A 127 -20.81 49.26 -13.79
C VAL A 127 -20.62 50.29 -14.90
N GLU A 128 -20.48 49.86 -16.17
CA GLU A 128 -21.11 50.56 -17.29
C GLU A 128 -21.28 49.67 -18.53
N ASN A 129 -22.44 49.84 -19.18
CA ASN A 129 -22.92 49.11 -20.36
C ASN A 129 -22.15 49.50 -21.63
N GLY A 130 -21.98 48.55 -22.56
CA GLY A 130 -21.59 48.85 -23.94
C GLY A 130 -21.62 47.62 -24.85
N ASP A 131 -22.64 47.53 -25.69
CA ASP A 131 -22.78 46.60 -26.81
C ASP A 131 -21.55 46.59 -27.73
N SER A 132 -20.99 45.41 -28.01
CA SER A 132 -20.50 45.08 -29.35
C SER A 132 -20.34 43.56 -29.54
N SER A 133 -21.04 43.07 -30.54
CA SER A 133 -20.99 41.74 -31.14
C SER A 133 -19.58 41.17 -31.35
N ASN A 134 -19.34 39.94 -30.89
CA ASN A 134 -18.51 38.99 -31.63
C ASN A 134 -18.85 37.53 -31.25
N PRO A 135 -19.33 36.70 -32.20
CA PRO A 135 -19.45 35.27 -31.99
C PRO A 135 -18.15 34.59 -32.45
N CYS A 136 -17.55 33.76 -31.61
CA CYS A 136 -16.73 32.58 -31.95
C CYS A 136 -15.63 32.32 -30.91
N ALA A 137 -15.74 31.20 -30.18
CA ALA A 137 -14.65 30.24 -29.90
C ALA A 137 -15.11 29.22 -28.85
N SER A 138 -16.15 28.44 -29.13
CA SER A 138 -16.53 27.27 -28.30
C SER A 138 -16.01 25.94 -28.88
N SER A 139 -15.31 25.96 -30.01
CA SER A 139 -14.81 24.76 -30.68
C SER A 139 -13.42 24.29 -30.20
N SER A 140 -12.59 25.15 -29.61
CA SER A 140 -11.19 24.79 -29.30
C SER A 140 -10.99 23.98 -28.02
N ALA A 141 -11.97 23.95 -27.11
CA ALA A 141 -11.88 23.20 -25.86
C ALA A 141 -12.20 21.71 -26.08
N ASN A 142 -13.25 21.40 -26.84
CA ASN A 142 -13.65 20.02 -27.12
C ASN A 142 -12.63 19.28 -27.99
N ASP A 143 -12.06 19.93 -29.00
CA ASP A 143 -11.04 19.29 -29.87
C ASP A 143 -9.74 18.98 -29.11
N ARG A 144 -9.32 19.84 -28.17
CA ARG A 144 -8.14 19.57 -27.33
C ARG A 144 -8.36 18.41 -26.35
N VAL A 145 -9.55 18.29 -25.78
CA VAL A 145 -9.92 17.20 -24.86
C VAL A 145 -9.97 15.86 -25.62
N SER A 146 -10.52 15.84 -26.83
CA SER A 146 -10.52 14.63 -27.68
C SER A 146 -9.11 14.18 -28.07
N LEU A 147 -8.23 15.11 -28.46
CA LEU A 147 -6.84 14.81 -28.82
C LEU A 147 -6.01 14.29 -27.64
N LEU A 148 -6.24 14.83 -26.43
CA LEU A 148 -5.61 14.34 -25.21
C LEU A 148 -6.03 12.90 -24.91
N ARG A 149 -7.32 12.58 -25.03
CA ARG A 149 -7.83 11.22 -24.80
C ARG A 149 -7.25 10.20 -25.79
N GLU A 150 -7.22 10.52 -27.08
CA GLU A 150 -6.62 9.64 -28.10
C GLU A 150 -5.13 9.40 -27.85
N MET A 151 -4.41 10.42 -27.39
CA MET A 151 -3.01 10.32 -27.02
C MET A 151 -2.81 9.45 -25.77
N VAL A 152 -3.65 9.62 -24.74
CA VAL A 152 -3.64 8.82 -23.50
C VAL A 152 -3.91 7.35 -23.78
N GLU A 153 -4.91 7.05 -24.62
CA GLU A 153 -5.21 5.69 -25.07
C GLU A 153 -4.04 5.09 -25.89
N SER A 154 -3.42 5.90 -26.75
CA SER A 154 -2.25 5.48 -27.53
C SER A 154 -1.04 5.16 -26.64
N LEU A 155 -0.81 5.93 -25.57
CA LEU A 155 0.23 5.66 -24.58
C LEU A 155 -0.02 4.34 -23.83
N MET A 156 -1.27 4.08 -23.41
CA MET A 156 -1.61 2.86 -22.65
C MET A 156 -1.61 1.58 -23.50
N ASN A 157 -1.96 1.68 -24.78
CA ASN A 157 -2.06 0.54 -25.69
C ASN A 157 -0.77 0.29 -26.50
N GLY A 158 0.27 1.12 -26.30
CA GLY A 158 1.53 1.03 -27.03
C GLY A 158 1.47 1.54 -28.48
N GLY A 159 0.44 2.32 -28.82
CA GLY A 159 0.31 3.00 -30.11
C GLY A 159 1.22 4.23 -30.25
N LEU A 160 1.66 4.81 -29.13
CA LEU A 160 2.62 5.91 -29.09
C LEU A 160 3.88 5.45 -28.34
N GLN A 161 5.04 5.61 -28.97
CA GLN A 161 6.35 5.31 -28.38
C GLN A 161 7.12 6.61 -28.18
N LEU A 162 7.53 6.88 -26.94
CA LEU A 162 8.28 8.08 -26.60
C LEU A 162 9.76 7.89 -26.92
N SER A 163 10.40 8.94 -27.42
CA SER A 163 11.81 8.90 -27.76
C SER A 163 12.65 8.62 -26.50
N TYR A 164 13.70 7.79 -26.64
CA TYR A 164 14.60 7.38 -25.56
C TYR A 164 13.98 6.54 -24.42
N SER A 165 12.69 6.21 -24.45
CA SER A 165 12.03 5.40 -23.39
C SER A 165 12.66 4.01 -23.22
N TYR A 166 13.23 3.45 -24.30
CA TYR A 166 13.94 2.16 -24.29
C TYR A 166 15.11 2.11 -23.29
N LYS A 167 15.67 3.26 -22.90
CA LYS A 167 16.75 3.35 -21.89
C LYS A 167 16.24 3.09 -20.46
N PHE A 168 14.93 3.17 -20.24
CA PHE A 168 14.26 3.00 -18.95
C PHE A 168 13.41 1.73 -18.95
N SER A 169 14.06 0.60 -19.22
CA SER A 169 13.38 -0.70 -19.35
C SER A 169 12.77 -1.15 -18.01
N LEU A 170 11.46 -1.42 -18.03
CA LEU A 170 10.71 -1.96 -16.89
C LEU A 170 10.36 -3.44 -17.14
N PRO A 171 10.21 -4.26 -16.08
CA PRO A 171 9.71 -5.62 -16.20
C PRO A 171 8.29 -5.67 -16.79
N PRO A 172 7.92 -6.75 -17.51
CA PRO A 172 6.56 -6.90 -18.02
C PRO A 172 5.54 -7.00 -16.87
N ALA A 173 4.29 -6.62 -17.17
CA ALA A 173 3.18 -6.77 -16.24
C ALA A 173 2.48 -8.13 -16.45
N ILE A 174 2.57 -9.01 -15.45
CA ILE A 174 1.89 -10.31 -15.45
C ILE A 174 0.63 -10.20 -14.59
N PRO A 175 -0.55 -10.62 -15.10
CA PRO A 175 -1.79 -10.52 -14.33
C PRO A 175 -1.83 -11.51 -13.17
N CYS A 176 -2.68 -11.21 -12.17
CA CYS A 176 -2.90 -12.09 -11.02
C CYS A 176 -3.35 -13.50 -11.40
N PRO A 177 -2.76 -14.55 -10.79
CA PRO A 177 -3.14 -15.94 -11.05
C PRO A 177 -4.59 -16.23 -10.65
N GLY A 178 -5.15 -15.45 -9.73
CA GLY A 178 -6.54 -15.48 -9.32
C GLY A 178 -7.52 -14.89 -10.33
N GLY A 179 -7.05 -14.06 -11.27
CA GLY A 179 -7.88 -13.44 -12.29
C GLY A 179 -8.74 -12.27 -11.81
N CYS A 180 -8.30 -11.50 -10.79
CA CYS A 180 -9.05 -10.33 -10.30
C CYS A 180 -9.03 -9.13 -11.27
N GLY A 181 -8.08 -9.06 -12.19
CA GLY A 181 -7.91 -7.91 -13.10
C GLY A 181 -7.29 -6.67 -12.44
N GLU A 182 -7.07 -6.69 -11.12
CA GLU A 182 -6.54 -5.54 -10.37
C GLU A 182 -5.04 -5.67 -10.07
N ALA A 183 -4.59 -6.86 -9.65
CA ALA A 183 -3.20 -7.09 -9.26
C ALA A 183 -2.32 -7.55 -10.43
N TYR A 184 -1.13 -6.94 -10.51
CA TYR A 184 -0.11 -7.24 -11.52
C TYR A 184 1.26 -7.49 -10.87
N TYR A 185 2.13 -8.24 -11.56
CA TYR A 185 3.41 -8.69 -11.03
C TYR A 185 4.53 -8.53 -12.04
N CYS A 186 5.76 -8.27 -11.56
CA CYS A 186 6.93 -8.11 -12.43
C CYS A 186 7.49 -9.45 -12.98
N ASN A 187 7.10 -10.57 -12.37
CA ASN A 187 7.44 -11.93 -12.80
C ASN A 187 6.57 -12.97 -12.07
N LYS A 188 6.67 -14.22 -12.53
CA LYS A 188 5.92 -15.36 -11.97
C LYS A 188 6.25 -15.63 -10.50
N LEU A 189 7.51 -15.46 -10.09
CA LEU A 189 7.92 -15.69 -8.70
C LEU A 189 7.24 -14.71 -7.74
N CYS A 190 7.11 -13.44 -8.12
CA CYS A 190 6.37 -12.45 -7.33
C CYS A 190 4.88 -12.77 -7.25
N ALA A 191 4.28 -13.23 -8.36
CA ALA A 191 2.87 -13.63 -8.38
C ALA A 191 2.61 -14.85 -7.48
N GLU A 192 3.46 -15.87 -7.55
CA GLU A 192 3.38 -17.08 -6.71
C GLU A 192 3.64 -16.74 -5.23
N ALA A 193 4.65 -15.91 -4.95
CA ALA A 193 4.98 -15.49 -3.60
C ALA A 193 3.83 -14.70 -2.95
N ASP A 194 3.23 -13.74 -3.65
CA ASP A 194 2.09 -12.98 -3.14
C ASP A 194 0.87 -13.88 -2.93
N TRP A 195 0.59 -14.78 -3.88
CA TRP A 195 -0.50 -15.74 -3.77
C TRP A 195 -0.35 -16.64 -2.54
N GLU A 196 0.84 -17.22 -2.33
CA GLU A 196 1.12 -18.11 -1.20
C GLU A 196 1.11 -17.39 0.16
N MET A 197 1.46 -16.09 0.19
CA MET A 197 1.64 -15.35 1.44
C MET A 197 0.46 -14.46 1.81
N PHE A 198 -0.34 -13.97 0.85
CA PHE A 198 -1.36 -12.95 1.13
C PHE A 198 -2.59 -13.09 0.25
N ASP A 199 -2.39 -13.07 -1.08
CA ASP A 199 -3.41 -12.71 -2.05
C ASP A 199 -4.46 -13.79 -2.25
N SER A 200 -4.16 -15.08 -2.01
CA SER A 200 -5.13 -16.15 -2.24
C SER A 200 -6.44 -15.96 -1.46
N LEU A 201 -6.38 -15.39 -0.25
CA LEU A 201 -7.55 -15.09 0.58
C LEU A 201 -8.18 -13.72 0.29
N LEU A 202 -7.43 -12.79 -0.30
CA LEU A 202 -7.84 -11.39 -0.51
C LEU A 202 -8.10 -11.06 -1.97
N CYS A 203 -7.96 -12.03 -2.87
CA CYS A 203 -8.22 -11.89 -4.28
C CYS A 203 -9.73 -11.85 -4.54
N THR A 204 -10.18 -10.93 -5.38
CA THR A 204 -11.56 -10.85 -5.89
C THR A 204 -11.77 -11.65 -7.18
N GLY A 205 -10.75 -12.39 -7.62
CA GLY A 205 -10.79 -13.21 -8.83
C GLY A 205 -11.54 -14.54 -8.64
N GLU A 206 -11.79 -15.24 -9.75
CA GLU A 206 -12.56 -16.50 -9.76
C GLU A 206 -11.85 -17.64 -9.01
N ARG A 207 -10.52 -17.62 -8.92
CA ARG A 207 -9.74 -18.66 -8.22
C ARG A 207 -9.40 -18.29 -6.78
N SER A 208 -10.09 -17.30 -6.22
CA SER A 208 -9.92 -16.88 -4.82
C SER A 208 -10.21 -18.03 -3.86
N GLU A 209 -9.44 -18.10 -2.77
CA GLU A 209 -9.67 -18.98 -1.62
C GLU A 209 -10.53 -18.31 -0.53
N SER A 210 -11.06 -17.10 -0.79
CA SER A 210 -12.00 -16.42 0.12
C SER A 210 -13.31 -17.22 0.30
N LEU A 211 -13.92 -17.10 1.48
CA LEU A 211 -15.19 -17.75 1.78
C LEU A 211 -16.38 -17.08 1.08
N SER A 212 -16.33 -15.76 0.94
CA SER A 212 -17.32 -14.97 0.22
C SER A 212 -16.65 -13.80 -0.49
N LYS A 213 -16.75 -13.82 -1.82
CA LYS A 213 -16.28 -12.74 -2.68
C LYS A 213 -17.08 -11.47 -2.46
N GLU A 214 -18.38 -11.59 -2.20
CA GLU A 214 -19.27 -10.46 -1.93
C GLU A 214 -18.86 -9.74 -0.65
N ALA A 215 -18.65 -10.49 0.44
CA ALA A 215 -18.17 -9.91 1.70
C ALA A 215 -16.78 -9.28 1.56
N LEU A 216 -15.90 -9.88 0.74
CA LEU A 216 -14.59 -9.33 0.45
C LEU A 216 -14.68 -8.00 -0.31
N LEU A 217 -15.57 -7.90 -1.31
CA LEU A 217 -15.82 -6.66 -2.04
C LEU A 217 -16.40 -5.57 -1.12
N GLU A 218 -17.32 -5.91 -0.23
CA GLU A 218 -17.84 -4.99 0.78
C GLU A 218 -16.74 -4.51 1.73
N PHE A 219 -15.86 -5.41 2.17
CA PHE A 219 -14.70 -5.07 2.98
C PHE A 219 -13.76 -4.10 2.26
N ILE A 220 -13.38 -4.40 1.00
CA ILE A 220 -12.48 -3.55 0.21
C ILE A 220 -13.10 -2.18 -0.02
N LYS A 221 -14.39 -2.13 -0.37
CA LYS A 221 -15.12 -0.88 -0.52
C LYS A 221 -15.10 -0.07 0.78
N HIS A 222 -15.41 -0.70 1.91
CA HIS A 222 -15.38 -0.04 3.22
C HIS A 222 -14.00 0.52 3.55
N ALA A 223 -12.93 -0.25 3.30
CA ALA A 223 -11.57 0.21 3.52
C ALA A 223 -11.22 1.43 2.65
N ASN A 224 -11.52 1.38 1.35
CA ASN A 224 -11.27 2.49 0.42
C ASN A 224 -12.07 3.75 0.77
N GLU A 225 -13.28 3.61 1.31
CA GLU A 225 -14.14 4.74 1.69
C GLU A 225 -13.80 5.33 3.07
N THR A 226 -13.04 4.63 3.92
CA THR A 226 -12.85 5.02 5.32
C THR A 226 -11.39 5.10 5.75
N ASN A 227 -10.63 4.00 5.63
CA ASN A 227 -9.21 3.95 5.98
C ASN A 227 -8.55 2.74 5.30
N ASP A 228 -7.55 3.01 4.46
CA ASP A 228 -6.84 2.00 3.66
C ASP A 228 -5.93 1.08 4.49
N ILE A 229 -5.56 1.48 5.72
CA ILE A 229 -4.82 0.63 6.67
C ILE A 229 -5.59 -0.66 6.96
N PHE A 230 -6.91 -0.69 6.81
CA PHE A 230 -7.68 -1.92 6.94
C PHE A 230 -7.24 -2.98 5.94
N LEU A 231 -6.83 -2.60 4.73
CA LEU A 231 -6.26 -3.53 3.73
C LEU A 231 -4.93 -4.12 4.22
N LEU A 232 -4.09 -3.31 4.87
CA LEU A 232 -2.83 -3.78 5.46
C LEU A 232 -3.07 -4.73 6.63
N ALA A 233 -4.03 -4.41 7.49
CA ALA A 233 -4.44 -5.29 8.60
C ALA A 233 -5.01 -6.61 8.09
N ALA A 234 -5.80 -6.58 7.00
CA ALA A 234 -6.29 -7.79 6.33
C ALA A 234 -5.13 -8.63 5.77
N LYS A 235 -4.14 -8.00 5.10
CA LYS A 235 -2.94 -8.71 4.65
C LYS A 235 -2.19 -9.40 5.79
N ALA A 236 -2.06 -8.75 6.95
CA ALA A 236 -1.41 -9.34 8.12
C ALA A 236 -2.17 -10.56 8.68
N ILE A 237 -3.51 -10.52 8.68
CA ILE A 237 -4.35 -11.65 9.08
C ILE A 237 -4.22 -12.79 8.06
N SER A 238 -4.39 -12.51 6.76
CA SER A 238 -4.25 -13.50 5.69
C SER A 238 -2.89 -14.17 5.69
N PHE A 239 -1.82 -13.38 5.87
CA PHE A 239 -0.46 -13.88 6.04
C PHE A 239 -0.33 -14.89 7.17
N THR A 240 -0.88 -14.55 8.33
CA THR A 240 -0.81 -15.43 9.50
C THR A 240 -1.59 -16.72 9.26
N ILE A 241 -2.79 -16.64 8.66
CA ILE A 241 -3.62 -17.81 8.32
C ILE A 241 -2.89 -18.73 7.33
N LEU A 242 -2.37 -18.18 6.22
CA LEU A 242 -1.69 -18.97 5.19
C LEU A 242 -0.38 -19.58 5.72
N ARG A 243 0.38 -18.82 6.51
CA ARG A 243 1.57 -19.34 7.18
C ARG A 243 1.23 -20.46 8.18
N TYR A 244 0.17 -20.30 8.97
CA TYR A 244 -0.33 -21.34 9.87
C TYR A 244 -0.67 -22.63 9.11
N ARG A 245 -1.44 -22.52 8.01
CA ARG A 245 -1.80 -23.66 7.15
C ARG A 245 -0.56 -24.38 6.61
N LYS A 246 0.46 -23.62 6.14
CA LYS A 246 1.73 -24.17 5.63
C LYS A 246 2.54 -24.90 6.71
N LEU A 247 2.65 -24.31 7.90
CA LEU A 247 3.34 -24.94 9.04
C LEU A 247 2.63 -26.23 9.48
N LYS A 248 1.30 -26.21 9.54
CA LYS A 248 0.49 -27.37 9.89
C LYS A 248 0.61 -28.50 8.88
N ALA A 249 0.51 -28.19 7.58
CA ALA A 249 0.70 -29.18 6.51
C ALA A 249 2.09 -29.83 6.57
N THR A 250 3.14 -29.04 6.83
CA THR A 250 4.51 -29.54 7.00
C THR A 250 4.65 -30.47 8.21
N GLN A 251 3.94 -30.19 9.31
CA GLN A 251 3.95 -31.04 10.50
C GLN A 251 3.22 -32.37 10.28
N LEU A 252 2.09 -32.35 9.56
CA LEU A 252 1.33 -33.54 9.19
C LEU A 252 2.10 -34.43 8.21
N GLY A 253 2.74 -33.85 7.19
CA GLY A 253 3.59 -34.60 6.25
C GLY A 253 4.83 -35.25 6.87
N LYS A 254 5.22 -34.83 8.08
CA LYS A 254 6.29 -35.46 8.88
C LYS A 254 5.77 -36.54 9.84
N LYS A 255 4.46 -36.61 10.09
CA LYS A 255 3.84 -37.50 11.09
C LYS A 255 3.06 -38.64 10.42
N ASP A 256 3.78 -39.60 9.85
CA ASP A 256 3.18 -40.87 9.38
C ASP A 256 2.97 -41.91 10.50
N LYS A 257 3.30 -41.62 11.76
CA LYS A 257 3.16 -42.58 12.88
C LYS A 257 2.91 -41.90 14.22
N THR A 258 1.68 -41.44 14.50
CA THR A 258 1.00 -41.49 15.82
C THR A 258 -0.25 -40.60 15.82
N PRO A 259 -1.44 -41.14 16.14
CA PRO A 259 -2.67 -40.38 16.16
C PRO A 259 -2.89 -39.81 17.56
N ASN A 260 -2.50 -38.54 17.77
CA ASN A 260 -3.10 -37.68 18.80
C ASN A 260 -2.58 -36.25 18.61
N VAL A 261 -3.32 -35.45 17.83
CA VAL A 261 -3.07 -34.01 17.69
C VAL A 261 -3.77 -33.31 18.84
N SER A 262 -2.99 -32.81 19.79
CA SER A 262 -3.46 -32.00 20.92
C SER A 262 -3.71 -30.56 20.49
N ARG A 263 -4.77 -29.91 20.99
CA ARG A 263 -5.06 -28.45 20.83
C ARG A 263 -3.87 -27.55 21.20
N CYS A 264 -2.98 -28.02 22.09
CA CYS A 264 -1.75 -27.32 22.45
C CYS A 264 -0.78 -27.15 21.25
N THR A 265 -0.85 -28.07 20.29
CA THR A 265 -0.02 -28.05 19.07
C THR A 265 -0.51 -26.95 18.12
N ASP A 266 -1.82 -26.79 17.96
CA ASP A 266 -2.41 -25.82 17.04
C ASP A 266 -2.14 -24.37 17.48
N LEU A 267 -2.23 -24.09 18.78
CA LEU A 267 -1.89 -22.76 19.31
C LEU A 267 -0.40 -22.44 19.13
N SER A 268 0.49 -23.41 19.35
CA SER A 268 1.94 -23.22 19.13
C SER A 268 2.25 -22.86 17.67
N LEU A 269 1.61 -23.54 16.72
CA LEU A 269 1.74 -23.22 15.29
C LEU A 269 1.21 -21.81 14.97
N LEU A 270 0.11 -21.38 15.61
CA LEU A 270 -0.43 -20.03 15.42
C LEU A 270 0.54 -18.97 15.95
N PHE A 271 1.16 -19.18 17.12
CA PHE A 271 2.18 -18.27 17.64
C PHE A 271 3.40 -18.18 16.71
N GLU A 272 3.85 -19.31 16.15
CA GLU A 272 4.95 -19.33 15.18
C GLU A 272 4.58 -18.66 13.85
N ALA A 273 3.32 -18.79 13.41
CA ALA A 273 2.81 -18.07 12.25
C ALA A 273 2.75 -16.55 12.51
N TRP A 274 2.35 -16.14 13.71
CA TRP A 274 2.23 -14.74 14.14
C TRP A 274 3.58 -14.07 14.44
N LYS A 275 4.65 -14.86 14.63
CA LYS A 275 5.98 -14.38 15.05
C LYS A 275 6.49 -13.15 14.27
N PRO A 276 6.38 -13.04 12.93
CA PRO A 276 6.82 -11.84 12.22
C PRO A 276 6.05 -10.58 12.63
N ILE A 277 4.74 -10.70 12.85
CA ILE A 277 3.85 -9.60 13.24
C ILE A 277 4.07 -9.20 14.71
N SER A 278 4.45 -10.16 15.56
CA SER A 278 4.70 -9.88 16.98
C SER A 278 5.86 -8.92 17.21
N MET A 279 6.80 -8.82 16.26
CA MET A 279 7.97 -7.95 16.31
C MET A 279 7.66 -6.47 16.08
N GLY A 280 6.48 -6.13 15.56
CA GLY A 280 6.03 -4.75 15.36
C GLY A 280 5.69 -4.05 16.68
N HIS A 281 5.99 -2.74 16.77
CA HIS A 281 5.45 -1.93 17.84
C HIS A 281 3.96 -1.70 17.57
N LYS A 282 3.11 -2.09 18.50
CA LYS A 282 1.66 -2.07 18.33
C LYS A 282 0.98 -1.52 19.58
N ARG A 283 0.15 -0.51 19.40
CA ARG A 283 -0.87 -0.06 20.36
C ARG A 283 -2.22 -0.15 19.68
N ARG A 284 -3.31 -0.15 20.45
CA ARG A 284 -4.65 -0.14 19.84
C ARG A 284 -4.84 1.21 19.17
N TRP A 285 -5.32 1.17 17.93
CA TRP A 285 -5.50 2.36 17.09
C TRP A 285 -6.27 3.49 17.80
N TRP A 286 -7.41 3.18 18.40
CA TRP A 286 -8.21 4.17 19.13
C TRP A 286 -7.53 4.70 20.41
N ASP A 287 -6.47 4.07 20.93
CA ASP A 287 -5.70 4.60 22.06
C ASP A 287 -4.54 5.51 21.61
N CYS A 288 -4.14 5.48 20.33
CA CYS A 288 -2.90 6.11 19.86
C CYS A 288 -3.03 7.02 18.64
N ILE A 289 -4.14 6.97 17.90
CA ILE A 289 -4.38 7.93 16.80
C ILE A 289 -4.41 9.36 17.35
N ALA A 290 -3.88 10.31 16.59
CA ALA A 290 -3.97 11.73 16.93
C ALA A 290 -5.44 12.19 16.98
N LEU A 291 -5.71 13.25 17.74
CA LEU A 291 -7.01 13.91 17.69
C LEU A 291 -6.97 14.91 16.54
N PRO A 292 -7.94 14.86 15.60
CA PRO A 292 -8.09 15.90 14.60
C PRO A 292 -8.20 17.28 15.24
N VAL A 293 -7.71 18.31 14.53
CA VAL A 293 -7.65 19.70 15.03
C VAL A 293 -9.03 20.25 15.44
N ASP A 294 -10.09 19.77 14.80
CA ASP A 294 -11.49 20.15 15.05
C ASP A 294 -12.13 19.39 16.23
N VAL A 295 -11.52 18.31 16.71
CA VAL A 295 -12.00 17.54 17.86
C VAL A 295 -11.53 18.18 19.16
N LYS A 296 -12.48 18.76 19.90
CA LYS A 296 -12.20 19.34 21.22
C LYS A 296 -11.92 18.25 22.25
N SER A 297 -11.11 18.56 23.26
CA SER A 297 -10.71 17.60 24.30
C SER A 297 -11.88 16.93 25.03
N PHE A 298 -13.02 17.60 25.16
CA PHE A 298 -14.21 17.01 25.78
C PHE A 298 -14.94 16.01 24.87
N ASP A 299 -14.68 16.01 23.57
CA ASP A 299 -15.25 15.08 22.58
C ASP A 299 -14.36 13.86 22.31
N GLU A 300 -13.15 13.81 22.89
CA GLU A 300 -12.17 12.73 22.67
C GLU A 300 -12.79 11.34 22.90
N ALA A 301 -13.53 11.15 24.01
CA ALA A 301 -14.14 9.86 24.32
C ALA A 301 -15.17 9.42 23.26
N ALA A 302 -15.89 10.38 22.66
CA ALA A 302 -16.83 10.10 21.59
C ALA A 302 -16.08 9.73 20.30
N PHE A 303 -15.03 10.47 19.96
CA PHE A 303 -14.14 10.18 18.83
C PHE A 303 -13.49 8.79 18.94
N ARG A 304 -12.86 8.46 20.08
CA ARG A 304 -12.27 7.12 20.30
C ARG A 304 -13.31 6.01 20.12
N ARG A 305 -14.55 6.23 20.56
CA ARG A 305 -15.65 5.26 20.40
C ARG A 305 -16.04 5.10 18.92
N GLN A 306 -16.07 6.17 18.14
CA GLN A 306 -16.34 6.11 16.70
C GLN A 306 -15.25 5.35 15.96
N ILE A 307 -13.97 5.65 16.21
CA ILE A 307 -12.83 4.94 15.62
C ILE A 307 -12.86 3.44 15.96
N LYS A 308 -13.17 3.10 17.22
CA LYS A 308 -13.33 1.70 17.64
C LYS A 308 -14.51 1.01 16.93
N ALA A 309 -15.64 1.71 16.76
CA ALA A 309 -16.80 1.17 16.04
C ALA A 309 -16.49 0.95 14.55
N LEU A 310 -15.73 1.86 13.93
CA LEU A 310 -15.27 1.74 12.56
C LEU A 310 -14.40 0.50 12.37
N ALA A 311 -13.39 0.31 13.24
CA ALA A 311 -12.56 -0.89 13.23
C ALA A 311 -13.37 -2.19 13.42
N PHE A 312 -14.42 -2.15 14.25
CA PHE A 312 -15.29 -3.31 14.46
C PHE A 312 -16.12 -3.65 13.22
N THR A 313 -16.69 -2.66 12.54
CA THR A 313 -17.40 -2.86 11.26
C THR A 313 -16.49 -3.49 10.22
N SER A 314 -15.31 -2.90 10.03
CA SER A 314 -14.28 -3.42 9.12
C SER A 314 -13.91 -4.88 9.42
N LEU A 315 -13.70 -5.21 10.71
CA LEU A 315 -13.41 -6.57 11.14
C LEU A 315 -14.54 -7.56 10.86
N GLN A 316 -15.82 -7.15 11.01
CA GLN A 316 -16.94 -8.05 10.70
C GLN A 316 -17.01 -8.38 9.21
N LEU A 317 -16.76 -7.39 8.34
CA LEU A 317 -16.71 -7.61 6.89
C LEU A 317 -15.55 -8.54 6.52
N LEU A 318 -14.35 -8.29 7.06
CA LEU A 318 -13.19 -9.15 6.82
C LEU A 318 -13.43 -10.57 7.33
N LYS A 319 -14.03 -10.72 8.51
CA LYS A 319 -14.39 -12.02 9.07
C LYS A 319 -15.36 -12.76 8.14
N ALA A 320 -16.41 -12.11 7.64
CA ALA A 320 -17.32 -12.73 6.69
C ALA A 320 -16.61 -13.20 5.40
N ALA A 321 -15.55 -12.49 4.98
CA ALA A 321 -14.78 -12.80 3.79
C ALA A 321 -13.79 -13.98 3.97
N ILE A 322 -13.04 -14.03 5.07
CA ILE A 322 -11.85 -14.92 5.18
C ILE A 322 -11.74 -15.70 6.50
N PHE A 323 -12.83 -15.85 7.27
CA PHE A 323 -12.79 -16.51 8.58
C PHE A 323 -12.17 -17.91 8.54
N ASP A 324 -11.18 -18.14 9.40
CA ASP A 324 -10.60 -19.46 9.63
C ASP A 324 -10.85 -19.87 11.08
N LYS A 325 -11.54 -21.00 11.27
CA LYS A 325 -11.91 -21.50 12.60
C LYS A 325 -10.71 -21.85 13.47
N GLU A 326 -9.61 -22.31 12.84
CA GLU A 326 -8.41 -22.71 13.57
C GLU A 326 -7.57 -21.48 13.97
N CYS A 327 -7.77 -20.36 13.26
CA CYS A 327 -7.17 -19.07 13.56
C CYS A 327 -8.19 -18.07 14.14
N GLU A 328 -9.28 -18.55 14.75
CA GLU A 328 -10.37 -17.73 15.29
C GLU A 328 -9.89 -16.56 16.18
N PRO A 329 -8.86 -16.70 17.04
CA PRO A 329 -8.35 -15.59 17.84
C PRO A 329 -7.91 -14.37 17.03
N LEU A 330 -7.46 -14.53 15.77
CA LEU A 330 -7.03 -13.41 14.91
C LEU A 330 -8.17 -12.43 14.58
N PHE A 331 -9.43 -12.89 14.63
CA PHE A 331 -10.61 -12.07 14.40
C PHE A 331 -11.14 -11.39 15.68
N SER A 332 -10.24 -11.18 16.64
CA SER A 332 -10.43 -10.36 17.83
C SER A 332 -10.39 -8.88 17.48
N LEU A 333 -11.29 -8.07 18.08
CA LEU A 333 -11.23 -6.61 17.91
C LEU A 333 -9.96 -6.05 18.56
N ASN A 334 -9.52 -6.67 19.66
CA ASN A 334 -8.28 -6.31 20.31
C ASN A 334 -7.07 -6.54 19.39
N ILE A 335 -6.96 -7.72 18.75
CA ILE A 335 -5.85 -7.99 17.79
C ILE A 335 -5.93 -7.04 16.60
N TYR A 336 -7.12 -6.86 16.01
CA TYR A 336 -7.31 -6.01 14.86
C TYR A 336 -6.94 -4.55 15.15
N GLY A 337 -7.35 -4.02 16.30
CA GLY A 337 -6.97 -2.68 16.74
C GLY A 337 -5.46 -2.50 16.92
N HIS A 338 -4.73 -3.53 17.38
CA HIS A 338 -3.27 -3.49 17.47
C HIS A 338 -2.60 -3.58 16.09
N LEU A 339 -3.16 -4.34 15.15
CA LEU A 339 -2.66 -4.37 13.77
C LEU A 339 -2.81 -3.02 13.09
N ILE A 340 -3.98 -2.40 13.20
CA ILE A 340 -4.21 -1.06 12.62
C ILE A 340 -3.25 -0.05 13.26
N GLY A 341 -3.16 -0.02 14.59
CA GLY A 341 -2.25 0.88 15.28
C GLY A 341 -0.77 0.60 15.00
N MET A 342 -0.39 -0.64 14.67
CA MET A 342 0.95 -0.97 14.20
C MET A 342 1.25 -0.25 12.88
N PHE A 343 0.35 -0.27 11.90
CA PHE A 343 0.61 0.42 10.63
C PHE A 343 0.51 1.94 10.78
N GLU A 344 -0.44 2.44 11.57
CA GLU A 344 -0.59 3.87 11.86
C GLU A 344 0.68 4.45 12.51
N LEU A 345 1.18 3.82 13.57
CA LEU A 345 2.34 4.32 14.34
C LEU A 345 3.68 4.14 13.62
N ASN A 346 3.71 3.31 12.58
CA ASN A 346 4.91 3.06 11.78
C ASN A 346 4.73 3.59 10.35
N ASN A 347 3.76 4.49 10.13
CA ASN A 347 3.58 5.13 8.84
C ASN A 347 4.73 6.11 8.61
N LEU A 348 5.63 5.74 7.71
CA LEU A 348 6.77 6.56 7.32
C LEU A 348 6.52 7.05 5.89
N ASP A 349 6.60 8.35 5.70
CA ASP A 349 6.63 8.91 4.35
C ASP A 349 8.01 8.64 3.74
N LEU A 350 8.01 7.94 2.60
CA LEU A 350 9.21 7.55 1.88
C LEU A 350 9.03 7.93 0.42
N VAL A 351 9.93 8.77 -0.08
CA VAL A 351 10.02 9.09 -1.50
C VAL A 351 10.64 7.91 -2.24
N VAL A 352 9.93 7.37 -3.22
CA VAL A 352 10.40 6.28 -4.08
C VAL A 352 10.74 6.87 -5.43
N ALA A 353 12.00 6.74 -5.86
CA ALA A 353 12.43 7.20 -7.18
C ALA A 353 11.60 6.57 -8.30
N SER A 354 11.10 7.41 -9.19
CA SER A 354 10.28 6.99 -10.32
C SER A 354 11.08 6.92 -11.61
N PRO A 355 10.98 5.81 -12.35
CA PRO A 355 11.53 5.71 -13.69
C PRO A 355 10.96 6.74 -14.68
N VAL A 356 9.77 7.28 -14.40
CA VAL A 356 9.16 8.35 -15.22
C VAL A 356 9.85 9.67 -14.95
N GLU A 357 10.16 9.98 -13.69
CA GLU A 357 10.96 11.17 -13.35
C GLU A 357 12.37 11.06 -13.95
N ASP A 358 13.04 9.92 -13.79
CA ASP A 358 14.36 9.66 -14.37
C ASP A 358 14.36 9.84 -15.90
N TYR A 359 13.28 9.42 -16.57
CA TYR A 359 13.09 9.63 -18.00
C TYR A 359 13.03 11.12 -18.36
N PHE A 360 12.20 11.91 -17.67
CA PHE A 360 12.09 13.35 -17.94
C PHE A 360 13.36 14.11 -17.61
N LEU A 361 14.08 13.73 -16.54
CA LEU A 361 15.40 14.29 -16.21
C LEU A 361 16.39 14.02 -17.34
N TYR A 362 16.43 12.79 -17.86
CA TYR A 362 17.29 12.45 -18.99
C TYR A 362 16.98 13.27 -20.25
N ILE A 363 15.70 13.45 -20.59
CA ILE A 363 15.31 14.30 -21.74
C ILE A 363 15.75 15.75 -21.54
N ASP A 364 15.67 16.26 -20.31
CA ASP A 364 16.05 17.63 -19.98
C ASP A 364 17.54 17.88 -20.06
N ASP A 365 18.34 16.86 -19.78
CA ASP A 365 19.80 16.92 -19.87
C ASP A 365 20.33 16.74 -21.30
N LEU A 366 19.47 16.43 -22.28
CA LEU A 366 19.89 16.28 -23.68
C LEU A 366 20.48 17.59 -24.25
N PRO A 367 21.58 17.51 -25.03
CA PRO A 367 22.11 18.65 -25.77
C PRO A 367 21.11 19.21 -26.80
N TYR A 368 21.10 20.53 -27.02
CA TYR A 368 20.21 21.23 -27.97
C TYR A 368 20.06 20.58 -29.37
N PRO A 369 21.12 20.05 -30.02
CA PRO A 369 21.00 19.40 -31.35
C PRO A 369 20.25 18.06 -31.36
N GLN A 370 20.04 17.46 -30.17
CA GLN A 370 19.29 16.21 -29.98
C GLN A 370 17.85 16.48 -29.50
N LYS A 371 17.60 17.66 -28.92
CA LYS A 371 16.27 18.10 -28.48
C LYS A 371 15.31 18.38 -29.65
N ASP A 372 15.79 18.98 -30.73
CA ASP A 372 14.99 19.50 -31.86
C ASP A 372 14.51 18.42 -32.87
N ARG A 373 14.85 17.13 -32.67
CA ARG A 373 14.61 16.06 -33.66
C ARG A 373 13.58 15.01 -33.26
N ASP A 374 13.22 14.92 -31.98
CA ASP A 374 12.57 13.74 -31.42
C ASP A 374 11.32 14.14 -30.61
N ASP A 375 10.12 14.08 -31.23
CA ASP A 375 8.78 14.20 -30.60
C ASP A 375 8.61 15.25 -29.48
N GLN A 376 9.36 16.35 -29.59
CA GLN A 376 9.55 17.29 -28.49
C GLN A 376 8.25 18.00 -28.11
N ALA A 377 7.35 18.23 -29.07
CA ALA A 377 6.03 18.80 -28.82
C ALA A 377 5.18 17.89 -27.91
N THR A 378 5.23 16.58 -28.13
CA THR A 378 4.52 15.58 -27.32
C THR A 378 5.13 15.50 -25.92
N ILE A 379 6.47 15.45 -25.81
CA ILE A 379 7.15 15.38 -24.51
C ILE A 379 6.94 16.69 -23.71
N ILE A 380 7.02 17.85 -24.36
CA ILE A 380 6.75 19.16 -23.73
C ILE A 380 5.30 19.27 -23.28
N ALA A 381 4.33 18.72 -24.02
CA ALA A 381 2.93 18.71 -23.62
C ALA A 381 2.68 17.83 -22.38
N LEU A 382 3.41 16.72 -22.24
CA LEU A 382 3.28 15.77 -21.12
C LEU A 382 4.00 16.22 -19.85
N LYS A 383 5.08 16.99 -19.99
CA LYS A 383 6.01 17.32 -18.91
C LYS A 383 5.43 18.17 -17.76
N PRO A 384 4.60 19.20 -17.97
CA PRO A 384 3.92 19.92 -16.89
C PRO A 384 3.00 19.03 -16.06
N ILE A 385 2.51 17.94 -16.66
CA ILE A 385 1.51 17.05 -16.06
C ILE A 385 2.18 15.98 -15.17
N CYS A 386 3.48 15.72 -15.37
CA CYS A 386 4.22 14.70 -14.63
C CYS A 386 5.20 15.25 -13.58
N LYS A 387 5.66 16.51 -13.69
CA LYS A 387 6.75 17.06 -12.87
C LYS A 387 6.39 17.54 -11.45
N GLY A 388 5.12 17.52 -11.05
CA GLY A 388 4.69 18.15 -9.80
C GLY A 388 4.55 17.24 -8.57
N GLU A 389 4.55 15.91 -8.71
CA GLU A 389 3.75 15.09 -7.78
C GLU A 389 4.33 13.71 -7.50
N GLU A 390 5.57 13.66 -7.02
CA GLU A 390 6.12 12.44 -6.38
C GLU A 390 6.53 12.70 -4.92
N VAL A 391 5.85 13.65 -4.29
CA VAL A 391 5.82 13.76 -2.82
C VAL A 391 4.39 13.43 -2.40
N VAL A 392 4.23 12.24 -1.82
CA VAL A 392 2.95 11.81 -1.24
C VAL A 392 2.82 12.47 0.12
N TYR A 393 2.30 13.70 0.13
CA TYR A 393 1.81 14.27 1.38
C TYR A 393 0.54 13.53 1.79
N LEU A 394 0.64 12.71 2.83
CA LEU A 394 -0.51 12.54 3.71
C LEU A 394 -0.57 13.79 4.57
N ASP A 395 -1.62 14.59 4.37
CA ASP A 395 -2.02 15.60 5.34
C ASP A 395 -2.00 14.94 6.72
N ASN A 396 -1.16 15.47 7.62
CA ASN A 396 -1.22 15.12 9.03
C ASN A 396 -2.63 15.43 9.53
N LEU A 397 -3.40 14.40 9.83
CA LEU A 397 -4.62 14.49 10.64
C LEU A 397 -4.28 14.30 12.12
#